data_AF-A0A4Q1VGY7-F1
#
_entry.id   AF-A0A4Q1VGY7-F1
#
_cell.length_a   1.000
_cell.length_b   1.000
_cell.length_c   1.000
_cell.angle_alpha   90.00
_cell.angle_beta   90.00
_cell.angle_gamma   90.00
#
_symmetry.space_group_name_H-M   'P 1'
#
loop_
_entity.id
_entity.type
_entity.pdbx_description
1 polymer ?
#
loop_
_entity_poly.entity_id
_entity_poly.type
_entity_poly.pdbx_seq_one_letter_code
_entity_poly.pdbx_strand_id
1 'polypeptide(L)'
;MDVTEFEELIDRLGEDLSLWPDDRRLPAEQLLAQSAAAQALLEEARALRLALAAPAVRAPAGLADRIVAAAAKMKADTAEPRTEGETADS
;
A
#
# COMPACT_ATOMS: atom_id res chain seq x y z
N MET A 1 -4.67 11.16 22.50
CA MET A 1 -3.91 12.01 21.58
C MET A 1 -4.56 13.39 21.53
N ASP A 2 -3.76 14.41 21.25
CA ASP A 2 -4.27 15.74 20.92
C ASP A 2 -4.38 15.92 19.40
N VAL A 3 -4.80 17.11 18.96
CA VAL A 3 -5.03 17.40 17.53
C VAL A 3 -3.72 17.41 16.75
N THR A 4 -2.61 17.87 17.35
CA THR A 4 -1.30 17.93 16.69
C THR A 4 -0.72 16.53 16.49
N GLU A 5 -0.78 15.66 17.51
CA GLU A 5 -0.37 14.26 17.37
C GLU A 5 -1.23 13.55 16.30
N PHE A 6 -2.53 13.86 16.23
CA PHE A 6 -3.42 13.30 15.21
C PHE A 6 -3.04 13.76 13.79
N GLU A 7 -2.73 15.05 13.60
CA GLU A 7 -2.25 15.59 12.33
C GLU A 7 -0.98 14.88 11.84
N GLU A 8 0.02 14.71 12.72
CA GLU A 8 1.25 14.00 12.38
C GLU A 8 1.00 12.55 11.97
N LEU A 9 0.00 11.89 12.58
CA LEU A 9 -0.38 10.53 12.20
C LEU A 9 -1.10 10.50 10.85
N ILE A 10 -1.95 11.47 10.54
CA ILE A 10 -2.59 11.62 9.22
C ILE A 10 -1.54 11.81 8.14
N ASP A 11 -0.55 12.68 8.35
CA ASP A 11 0.52 12.93 7.38
C ASP A 11 1.37 11.68 7.10
N ARG A 12 1.52 10.79 8.09
CA ARG A 12 2.38 9.60 8.00
C ARG A 12 1.66 8.34 7.54
N LEU A 13 0.41 8.16 7.98
CA LEU A 13 -0.37 6.94 7.80
C LEU A 13 -1.51 7.12 6.79
N GLY A 14 -1.82 8.36 6.42
CA GLY A 14 -2.92 8.72 5.53
C GLY A 14 -4.25 8.89 6.25
N GLU A 15 -5.24 9.37 5.50
CA GLU A 15 -6.58 9.75 5.97
C GLU A 15 -7.51 8.55 6.24
N ASP A 16 -7.12 7.35 5.83
CA ASP A 16 -7.91 6.13 6.03
C ASP A 16 -7.52 5.42 7.33
N LEU A 17 -8.27 5.71 8.40
CA LEU A 17 -8.06 5.12 9.73
C LEU A 17 -8.19 3.60 9.76
N SER A 18 -8.87 2.97 8.79
CA SER A 18 -8.98 1.50 8.75
C SER A 18 -7.65 0.81 8.43
N LEU A 19 -6.70 1.56 7.87
CA LEU A 19 -5.34 1.10 7.57
C LEU A 19 -4.36 1.36 8.71
N TRP A 20 -4.80 2.05 9.77
CA TRP A 20 -3.92 2.39 10.90
C TRP A 20 -3.71 1.20 11.84
N PRO A 21 -2.54 1.12 12.49
CA PRO A 21 -2.32 0.21 13.62
C PRO A 21 -3.35 0.45 14.73
N ASP A 22 -3.83 -0.61 15.38
CA ASP A 22 -4.90 -0.54 16.38
C ASP A 22 -4.57 0.37 17.59
N ASP A 23 -3.30 0.41 18.01
CA ASP A 23 -2.81 1.27 19.09
C ASP A 23 -2.89 2.76 18.76
N ARG A 24 -2.96 3.10 17.47
CA ARG A 24 -3.11 4.48 16.96
C ARG A 24 -4.53 4.80 16.52
N ARG A 25 -5.24 3.81 15.98
CA ARG A 25 -6.62 3.96 15.51
C ARG A 25 -7.59 4.27 16.65
N LEU A 26 -7.53 3.51 17.75
CA LEU A 26 -8.50 3.67 18.85
C LEU A 26 -8.46 5.07 19.51
N PRO A 27 -7.29 5.64 19.86
CA PRO A 27 -7.27 6.98 20.45
C PRO A 27 -7.62 8.08 19.44
N ALA A 28 -7.41 7.86 18.13
CA ALA A 28 -7.85 8.76 17.07
C ALA A 28 -9.38 8.78 16.94
N GLU A 29 -10.02 7.61 16.93
CA GLU A 29 -11.49 7.49 16.93
C GLU A 29 -12.12 8.20 18.15
N GLN A 30 -11.50 8.05 19.33
CA GLN A 30 -11.92 8.77 20.54
C GLN A 30 -11.79 10.29 20.39
N LEU A 31 -10.66 10.78 19.83
CA LEU A 31 -10.47 12.20 19.58
C LEU A 31 -11.52 12.74 18.58
N LEU A 32 -11.78 12.02 17.51
CA LEU A 32 -12.75 12.39 16.48
C LEU A 32 -14.18 12.47 17.02
N ALA A 33 -14.53 11.68 18.04
CA ALA A 33 -15.84 11.74 18.68
C ALA A 33 -16.09 13.06 19.44
N GLN A 34 -15.04 13.77 19.85
CA GLN A 34 -15.14 14.91 20.77
C GLN A 34 -14.51 16.22 20.23
N SER A 35 -13.74 16.18 19.14
CA SER A 35 -12.98 17.32 18.64
C SER A 35 -13.40 17.71 17.23
N ALA A 36 -14.10 18.85 17.12
CA ALA A 36 -14.44 19.45 15.83
C ALA A 36 -13.19 19.82 15.01
N ALA A 37 -12.08 20.19 15.67
CA ALA A 37 -10.83 20.50 15.00
C ALA A 37 -10.22 19.25 14.35
N ALA A 38 -10.24 18.10 15.04
CA ALA A 38 -9.75 16.85 14.47
C ALA A 38 -10.65 16.35 13.32
N GLN A 39 -11.97 16.54 13.43
CA GLN A 39 -12.90 16.23 12.35
C GLN A 39 -12.62 17.08 11.10
N ALA A 40 -12.41 18.39 11.26
CA ALA A 40 -12.08 19.29 10.16
C ALA A 40 -10.78 18.89 9.45
N LEU A 41 -9.75 18.52 10.22
CA LEU A 41 -8.47 18.06 9.70
C LEU A 41 -8.60 16.79 8.86
N LEU A 42 -9.38 15.81 9.35
CA LEU A 42 -9.63 14.58 8.61
C LEU A 42 -10.38 14.83 7.29
N GLU A 43 -11.36 15.73 7.30
CA GLU A 43 -12.09 16.11 6.08
C GLU A 43 -11.19 16.85 5.08
N GLU A 44 -10.30 17.72 5.54
CA GLU A 44 -9.32 18.39 4.69
C GLU A 44 -8.37 17.38 4.03
N ALA A 45 -7.85 16.41 4.79
CA ALA A 45 -6.99 15.35 4.26
C ALA A 45 -7.71 14.50 3.19
N ARG A 46 -8.99 14.16 3.44
CA ARG A 46 -9.84 13.45 2.45
C ARG A 46 -10.07 14.27 1.18
N ALA A 47 -10.37 15.56 1.34
CA ALA A 47 -10.55 16.47 0.20
C ALA A 47 -9.26 16.58 -0.63
N LEU A 48 -8.11 16.69 0.03
CA LEU A 48 -6.80 16.73 -0.64
C LEU A 48 -6.52 15.45 -1.42
N ARG A 49 -6.76 14.28 -0.80
CA ARG A 49 -6.63 12.98 -1.48
C ARG A 49 -7.47 12.92 -2.75
N LEU A 50 -8.72 13.35 -2.67
CA LEU A 50 -9.63 13.35 -3.80
C LEU A 50 -9.17 14.32 -4.91
N ALA A 51 -8.70 15.52 -4.53
CA ALA A 51 -8.19 16.51 -5.47
C ALA A 51 -6.93 16.03 -6.21
N LEU A 52 -6.10 15.20 -5.55
CA LEU A 52 -4.88 14.64 -6.12
C LEU A 52 -5.09 13.27 -6.79
N ALA A 53 -6.28 12.68 -6.71
CA ALA A 53 -6.56 11.39 -7.31
C ALA A 53 -6.44 11.46 -8.84
N ALA A 54 -5.41 10.82 -9.39
CA ALA A 54 -5.26 10.71 -10.83
C ALA A 54 -6.41 9.87 -11.42
N PRO A 55 -6.88 10.20 -12.64
CA PRO A 55 -7.84 9.35 -13.34
C PRO A 55 -7.27 7.95 -13.52
N ALA A 56 -8.11 6.92 -13.38
CA ALA A 56 -7.70 5.55 -13.64
C ALA A 56 -7.17 5.44 -15.08
N VAL A 57 -5.86 5.18 -15.23
CA VAL A 57 -5.25 4.98 -16.54
C VAL A 57 -5.56 3.56 -17.00
N ARG A 58 -6.10 3.42 -18.21
CA ARG A 58 -6.35 2.10 -18.79
C ARG A 58 -5.01 1.45 -19.14
N ALA A 59 -4.82 0.20 -18.70
CA ALA A 59 -3.68 -0.60 -19.12
C ALA A 59 -3.69 -0.82 -20.65
N PRO A 60 -2.52 -0.83 -21.31
CA PRO A 60 -2.41 -1.27 -22.69
C PRO A 60 -2.96 -2.69 -22.88
N ALA A 61 -3.57 -2.94 -24.05
CA ALA A 61 -4.04 -4.27 -24.41
C ALA A 61 -2.90 -5.30 -24.30
N GLY A 62 -3.19 -6.48 -23.75
CA GLY A 62 -2.23 -7.57 -23.59
C GLY A 62 -1.23 -7.42 -22.43
N LEU A 63 -1.35 -6.39 -21.57
CA LEU A 63 -0.49 -6.26 -20.39
C LEU A 63 -0.68 -7.43 -19.42
N ALA A 64 -1.92 -7.88 -19.21
CA ALA A 64 -2.21 -9.02 -18.34
C ALA A 64 -1.50 -10.29 -18.82
N ASP A 65 -1.59 -10.61 -20.11
CA ASP A 65 -0.93 -11.78 -20.70
C ASP A 65 0.59 -11.71 -20.53
N ARG A 66 1.17 -10.52 -20.73
CA ARG A 66 2.61 -10.28 -20.55
C ARG A 66 3.04 -10.47 -19.09
N ILE A 67 2.25 -10.02 -18.13
CA ILE A 67 2.51 -10.22 -16.70
C ILE A 67 2.46 -11.71 -16.36
N VAL A 68 1.45 -12.44 -16.83
CA VAL A 68 1.31 -13.88 -16.59
C VAL A 68 2.47 -14.66 -17.21
N ALA A 69 2.85 -14.34 -18.45
CA ALA A 69 3.99 -14.97 -19.12
C ALA A 69 5.31 -14.71 -18.37
N ALA A 70 5.53 -13.48 -17.89
CA ALA A 70 6.72 -13.13 -17.10
C ALA A 70 6.77 -13.90 -15.77
N ALA A 71 5.65 -13.98 -15.05
CA ALA A 71 5.56 -14.72 -13.80
C ALA A 71 5.82 -16.22 -13.99
N ALA A 72 5.33 -16.81 -15.08
CA ALA A 72 5.59 -18.21 -15.42
C ALA A 72 7.08 -18.46 -15.70
N LYS A 73 7.73 -17.56 -16.46
CA LYS A 73 9.17 -17.64 -16.73
C LYS A 73 10.01 -17.55 -15.46
N MET A 74 9.71 -16.61 -14.56
CA MET A 74 10.44 -16.47 -13.28
C MET A 74 10.37 -17.75 -12.43
N LYS A 75 9.22 -18.44 -12.44
CA LYS A 75 9.08 -19.73 -11.73
C LYS A 75 9.93 -20.83 -12.38
N ALA A 76 10.03 -20.85 -13.70
CA ALA A 76 10.86 -21.81 -14.42
C ALA A 76 12.36 -21.57 -14.17
N ASP A 77 12.81 -20.32 -14.23
CA ASP A 77 14.21 -19.94 -13.97
C ASP A 77 14.65 -20.25 -12.52
N THR A 78 13.71 -20.26 -11.55
CA THR A 78 13.99 -20.64 -10.16
C THR A 78 14.02 -22.17 -9.96
N ALA A 79 13.47 -22.94 -10.90
CA ALA A 79 13.31 -24.39 -10.81
C ALA A 79 14.38 -25.18 -11.56
N GLU A 80 15.31 -24.54 -12.29
CA GLU A 80 16.43 -25.26 -12.89
C GLU A 80 17.44 -25.69 -11.80
N PRO A 81 17.67 -27.01 -11.61
CA PRO A 81 18.77 -27.46 -10.79
C PRO A 81 20.07 -27.16 -11.54
N ARG A 82 21.04 -26.51 -10.88
CA ARG A 82 22.44 -26.54 -11.30
C ARG A 82 22.87 -28.00 -11.33
N THR A 83 22.79 -28.62 -12.49
CA THR A 83 23.45 -29.90 -12.75
C THR A 83 24.91 -29.56 -12.99
N GLU A 84 25.66 -29.51 -11.89
CA GLU A 84 27.12 -29.59 -11.92
C GLU A 84 27.48 -30.90 -12.63
N GLY A 85 28.16 -30.77 -13.77
CA GLY A 85 28.68 -31.89 -14.54
C GLY A 85 29.80 -32.58 -13.77
N GLU A 86 29.44 -33.56 -12.94
CA GLU A 86 30.34 -34.61 -12.51
C GLU A 86 30.41 -35.66 -13.63
N THR A 87 31.35 -35.47 -14.56
CA THR A 87 31.79 -36.56 -15.45
C THR A 87 33.02 -37.18 -14.82
N ALA A 88 32.78 -38.22 -14.01
CA ALA A 88 33.76 -39.25 -13.75
C ALA A 88 33.76 -40.20 -14.96
N ASP A 89 34.88 -40.30 -15.68
CA ASP A 89 35.15 -41.48 -16.50
C ASP A 89 36.67 -41.74 -16.63
N SER A 90 37.02 -42.94 -16.14
CA SER A 90 38.12 -43.87 -16.46
C SER A 90 39.59 -43.43 -16.49
#